data_AF-K1TN29-F1
#
_entry.id   AF-K1TN29-F1
#
_cell.length_a   1.000
_cell.length_b   1.000
_cell.length_c   1.000
_cell.angle_alpha   90.00
_cell.angle_beta   90.00
_cell.angle_gamma   90.00
#
_symmetry.space_group_name_H-M   'P 1'
#
loop_
_entity.id
_entity.type
_entity.pdbx_description
1 polymer ?
#
loop_
_entity_poly.entity_id
_entity_poly.type
_entity_poly.pdbx_seq_one_letter_code
_entity_poly.pdbx_strand_id
1 'polypeptide(L)'
;MECRIARVYYTDKFGQTQQTTDAGSIAGMGITATPDPGLNGNIDIYSPLPTNNTIRYIDLEVTNEDGVTRTVTIAQYPLEYITNILGWYSYRDDFGGTTYENQGANRYVSASIDTNWWTGQWSWDYSSSRDNGFFRSKVATSTETTGSYAGKS
;
A
#
# COMPACT_ATOMS: atom_id res chain seq x y z
N MET A 1 19.06 -2.19 35.01
CA MET A 1 18.78 -2.28 33.56
C MET A 1 17.38 -1.74 33.30
N GLU A 2 17.20 -0.89 32.30
CA GLU A 2 15.90 -0.35 31.89
C GLU A 2 15.60 -0.77 30.45
N CYS A 3 14.33 -1.05 30.15
CA CYS A 3 13.88 -1.30 28.79
C CYS A 3 12.60 -0.53 28.52
N ARG A 4 12.47 0.03 27.31
CA ARG A 4 11.24 0.67 26.84
C ARG A 4 11.02 0.42 25.36
N ILE A 5 9.76 0.30 24.95
CA ILE A 5 9.40 0.27 23.53
C ILE A 5 9.40 1.71 23.02
N ALA A 6 10.31 2.04 22.11
CA ALA A 6 10.47 3.39 21.57
C ALA A 6 9.49 3.66 20.43
N ARG A 7 9.24 2.66 19.58
CA ARG A 7 8.25 2.75 18.51
C ARG A 7 7.74 1.40 18.07
N VAL A 8 6.50 1.39 17.60
CA VAL A 8 5.88 0.29 16.87
C VAL A 8 5.45 0.81 15.51
N TYR A 9 5.81 0.13 14.43
CA TYR A 9 5.55 0.62 13.08
C TYR A 9 5.34 -0.49 12.06
N TYR A 10 4.71 -0.14 10.94
CA TYR A 10 4.59 -0.99 9.76
C TYR A 10 4.55 -0.12 8.50
N THR A 11 4.77 -0.73 7.34
CA THR A 11 4.64 -0.07 6.04
C THR A 11 3.31 -0.48 5.42
N ASP A 12 2.47 0.48 5.08
CA ASP A 12 1.17 0.22 4.47
C ASP A 12 1.27 -0.10 2.96
N LYS A 13 0.12 -0.40 2.34
CA LYS A 13 0.04 -0.77 0.92
C LYS A 13 0.48 0.33 -0.05
N PHE A 14 0.60 1.58 0.40
CA PHE A 14 1.07 2.71 -0.38
C PHE A 14 2.55 3.02 -0.15
N GLY A 15 3.26 2.15 0.60
CA GLY A 15 4.65 2.36 0.96
C GLY A 15 4.85 3.39 2.08
N GLN A 16 3.78 3.82 2.75
CA GLN A 16 3.89 4.81 3.83
C GLN A 16 4.12 4.12 5.17
N THR A 17 5.05 4.65 5.97
CA THR A 17 5.29 4.16 7.33
C THR A 17 4.24 4.72 8.28
N GLN A 18 3.48 3.81 8.88
CA GLN A 18 2.56 4.10 9.97
C GLN A 18 3.26 3.75 11.28
N GLN A 19 3.30 4.68 12.25
CA GLN A 19 4.04 4.49 13.49
C GLN A 19 3.31 5.01 14.72
N THR A 20 3.59 4.37 15.86
CA THR A 20 3.16 4.79 17.20
C THR A 20 4.38 4.85 18.11
N THR A 21 4.59 6.00 18.76
CA THR A 21 5.73 6.25 19.66
C THR A 21 5.28 6.57 21.09
N ASP A 22 4.01 6.90 21.29
CA ASP A 22 3.45 7.19 22.60
C ASP A 22 3.29 5.92 23.43
N ALA A 23 3.86 5.90 24.63
CA ALA A 23 3.90 4.73 25.48
C ALA A 23 2.49 4.26 25.92
N GLY A 24 1.57 5.19 26.16
CA GLY A 24 0.19 4.86 26.52
C GLY A 24 -0.56 4.18 25.37
N SER A 25 -0.36 4.67 24.16
CA SER A 25 -0.90 4.09 22.93
C SER A 25 -0.31 2.71 22.63
N ILE A 26 1.00 2.54 22.85
CA ILE A 26 1.68 1.23 22.71
C ILE A 26 1.16 0.22 23.73
N ALA A 27 0.99 0.64 24.99
CA ALA A 27 0.36 -0.20 26.02
C ALA A 27 -1.10 -0.52 25.66
N GLY A 28 -1.83 0.42 25.08
CA GLY A 28 -3.19 0.22 24.57
C GLY A 28 -3.27 -0.78 23.41
N MET A 29 -2.20 -0.95 22.64
CA MET A 29 -2.06 -2.03 21.65
C MET A 29 -1.75 -3.40 22.29
N GLY A 30 -1.57 -3.45 23.61
CA GLY A 30 -1.20 -4.64 24.35
C GLY A 30 0.25 -5.07 24.12
N ILE A 31 1.13 -4.17 23.68
CA ILE A 31 2.55 -4.49 23.46
C ILE A 31 3.34 -4.02 24.67
N THR A 32 4.08 -4.94 25.31
CA THR A 32 4.86 -4.65 26.51
C THR A 32 6.24 -5.28 26.42
N ALA A 33 7.20 -4.67 27.10
CA ALA A 33 8.54 -5.20 27.28
C ALA A 33 8.93 -5.00 28.73
N THR A 34 9.31 -6.08 29.40
CA THR A 34 9.62 -6.10 30.82
C THR A 34 10.96 -6.78 31.02
N PRO A 35 11.99 -6.08 31.52
CA PRO A 35 13.22 -6.74 31.90
C PRO A 35 12.95 -7.64 33.11
N ASP A 36 13.57 -8.81 33.14
CA ASP A 36 13.52 -9.68 34.31
C ASP A 36 14.18 -8.96 35.51
N PRO A 37 13.58 -8.97 36.72
CA PRO A 37 14.20 -8.40 37.92
C PRO A 37 15.54 -9.04 38.28
N GLY A 38 15.85 -10.24 37.77
CA GLY A 38 17.17 -10.85 37.91
C GLY A 38 18.25 -10.21 37.03
N LEU A 39 19.50 -10.17 37.50
CA LEU A 39 20.68 -9.79 36.70
C LEU A 39 21.08 -10.91 35.70
N ASN A 40 20.11 -11.47 34.99
CA ASN A 40 20.30 -12.56 34.02
C ASN A 40 20.28 -12.08 32.55
N GLY A 41 19.99 -10.80 32.32
CA GLY A 41 19.93 -10.22 30.98
C GLY A 41 18.72 -10.65 30.16
N ASN A 42 17.67 -11.18 30.80
CA ASN A 42 16.42 -11.53 30.13
C ASN A 42 15.50 -10.31 30.00
N ILE A 43 14.82 -10.21 28.86
CA ILE A 43 13.74 -9.24 28.61
C ILE A 43 12.58 -10.00 27.99
N ASP A 44 11.45 -10.00 28.69
CA ASP A 44 10.21 -10.58 28.17
C ASP A 44 9.49 -9.55 27.31
N ILE A 45 9.15 -9.95 26.08
CA ILE A 45 8.42 -9.12 25.13
C ILE A 45 7.10 -9.81 24.81
N TYR A 46 6.00 -9.09 25.02
CA TYR A 46 4.67 -9.53 24.64
C TYR A 46 4.11 -8.63 23.54
N SER A 47 3.59 -9.24 22.47
CA SER A 47 2.86 -8.57 21.41
C SER A 47 1.74 -9.48 20.92
N PRO A 48 0.48 -9.01 20.86
CA PRO A 48 -0.59 -9.79 20.25
C PRO A 48 -0.33 -10.00 18.76
N LEU A 49 -1.05 -10.96 18.17
CA LEU A 49 -1.03 -11.15 16.72
C LEU A 49 -1.43 -9.84 16.02
N PRO A 50 -0.66 -9.38 15.03
CA PRO A 50 -1.01 -8.19 14.29
C PRO A 50 -2.29 -8.42 13.48
N THR A 51 -3.22 -7.47 13.56
CA THR A 51 -4.47 -7.48 12.78
C THR A 51 -4.26 -7.01 11.34
N ASN A 52 -3.16 -6.30 11.08
CA ASN A 52 -2.75 -5.91 9.74
C ASN A 52 -1.85 -7.01 9.15
N ASN A 53 -2.11 -7.40 7.90
CA ASN A 53 -1.38 -8.45 7.18
C ASN A 53 -0.01 -7.98 6.65
N THR A 54 0.62 -7.03 7.34
CA THR A 54 1.98 -6.53 7.05
C THR A 54 2.90 -6.83 8.23
N ILE A 55 4.22 -6.81 7.99
CA ILE A 55 5.21 -7.02 9.05
C ILE A 55 5.11 -5.85 10.04
N ARG A 56 4.91 -6.17 11.32
CA ARG A 56 4.99 -5.19 12.41
C ARG A 56 6.42 -5.18 12.94
N TYR A 57 6.99 -4.00 13.07
CA TYR A 57 8.28 -3.78 13.72
C TYR A 57 8.08 -3.14 15.09
N ILE A 58 8.89 -3.57 16.06
CA ILE A 58 8.93 -3.04 17.42
C ILE A 58 10.39 -2.71 17.72
N ASP A 59 10.68 -1.44 17.96
CA ASP A 59 12.02 -1.03 18.39
C ASP A 59 12.03 -0.90 19.92
N LEU A 60 12.84 -1.76 20.53
CA LEU A 60 13.08 -1.82 21.96
C LEU A 60 14.39 -1.08 22.27
N GLU A 61 14.32 -0.06 23.12
CA GLU A 61 15.51 0.58 23.67
C GLU A 61 15.86 -0.06 25.02
N VAL A 62 17.11 -0.48 25.14
CA VAL A 62 17.66 -1.13 26.32
C VAL A 62 18.81 -0.29 26.85
N THR A 63 18.72 0.11 28.12
CA THR A 63 19.73 0.93 28.80
C THR A 63 20.37 0.12 29.92
N ASN A 64 21.70 -0.01 29.87
CA ASN A 64 22.46 -0.66 30.94
C ASN A 64 22.65 0.27 32.16
N GLU A 65 23.26 -0.22 33.23
CA GLU A 65 23.50 0.57 34.46
C GLU A 65 24.47 1.74 34.26
N ASP A 66 25.36 1.64 33.26
CA ASP A 66 26.27 2.72 32.88
C ASP A 66 25.60 3.81 32.03
N GLY A 67 24.29 3.69 31.75
CA GLY A 67 23.53 4.65 30.94
C GLY A 67 23.72 4.49 29.42
N VAL A 68 24.32 3.40 28.95
CA VAL A 68 24.47 3.11 27.53
C VAL A 68 23.18 2.51 26.98
N THR A 69 22.54 3.22 26.05
CA THR A 69 21.32 2.76 25.36
C THR A 69 21.64 2.09 24.02
N ARG A 70 20.99 0.96 23.75
CA ARG A 70 21.00 0.25 22.46
C ARG A 70 19.59 -0.06 22.00
N THR A 71 19.39 -0.06 20.68
CA THR A 71 18.09 -0.40 20.06
C THR A 71 18.12 -1.81 19.50
N VAL A 72 17.10 -2.60 19.83
CA VAL A 72 16.82 -3.92 19.28
C VAL A 72 15.54 -3.84 18.47
N THR A 73 15.59 -4.19 17.19
CA THR A 73 14.40 -4.23 16.32
C THR A 73 13.86 -5.65 16.24
N ILE A 74 12.61 -5.83 16.67
CA ILE A 74 11.87 -7.08 16.55
C ILE A 74 10.94 -6.99 15.34
N ALA A 75 10.96 -8.01 14.48
CA ALA A 75 10.02 -8.15 13.37
C ALA A 75 8.99 -9.24 13.70
N GLN A 76 7.72 -8.88 13.71
CA GLN A 76 6.60 -9.79 13.91
C GLN A 76 5.89 -10.01 12.57
N TYR A 77 5.95 -11.24 12.06
CA TYR A 77 5.28 -11.65 10.84
C TYR A 77 3.83 -12.08 11.14
N PRO A 78 2.82 -11.60 10.39
CA PRO A 78 1.45 -12.07 10.50
C PRO A 78 1.34 -13.53 10.03
N LEU A 79 0.27 -14.23 10.45
CA LEU A 79 0.03 -15.62 10.04
C LEU A 79 -0.21 -15.73 8.53
N GLU A 80 -0.91 -14.75 7.96
CA GLU A 80 -1.11 -14.59 6.53
C GLU A 80 -0.49 -13.28 6.07
N TYR A 81 0.50 -13.38 5.19
CA TYR A 81 1.17 -12.23 4.61
C TYR A 81 0.55 -11.91 3.25
N ILE A 82 -0.08 -10.73 3.13
CA ILE A 82 -0.60 -10.25 1.84
C ILE A 82 0.41 -9.27 1.27
N THR A 83 1.12 -9.67 0.23
CA THR A 83 1.89 -8.73 -0.60
C THR A 83 0.93 -7.89 -1.43
N ASN A 84 0.88 -6.58 -1.23
CA ASN A 84 0.17 -5.71 -2.15
C ASN A 84 0.98 -5.53 -3.43
N ILE A 85 0.35 -5.77 -4.58
CA ILE A 85 0.86 -5.28 -5.87
C ILE A 85 -0.02 -4.08 -6.21
N LEU A 86 0.59 -2.89 -6.31
CA LEU A 86 -0.10 -1.69 -6.78
C LEU A 86 -0.48 -1.90 -8.25
N GLY A 87 -1.76 -2.19 -8.48
CA GLY A 87 -2.35 -2.17 -9.80
C GLY A 87 -2.76 -0.74 -10.15
N TRP A 88 -2.32 -0.26 -11.32
CA TRP A 88 -2.81 1.00 -11.87
C TRP A 88 -4.22 0.78 -12.42
N TYR A 89 -5.17 1.59 -11.95
CA TYR A 89 -6.49 1.72 -12.54
C TYR A 89 -6.56 3.06 -13.27
N SER A 90 -7.06 3.07 -14.49
CA SER A 90 -7.30 4.31 -15.24
C SER A 90 -8.80 4.60 -15.23
N TYR A 91 -9.18 5.78 -14.74
CA TYR A 91 -10.51 6.35 -14.90
C TYR A 91 -10.40 7.63 -15.71
N ARG A 92 -11.39 7.91 -16.56
CA ARG A 92 -11.49 9.19 -17.25
C ARG A 92 -12.43 10.10 -16.47
N ASP A 93 -11.94 11.28 -16.07
CA ASP A 93 -12.67 12.29 -15.30
C ASP A 93 -13.55 13.19 -16.17
N ASP A 94 -13.22 13.32 -17.46
CA ASP A 94 -13.93 14.13 -18.45
C ASP A 94 -15.34 13.60 -18.82
N PHE A 95 -15.75 12.45 -18.25
CA PHE A 95 -17.09 11.86 -18.43
C PHE A 95 -18.07 12.15 -17.28
N GLY A 96 -17.67 12.97 -16.29
CA GLY A 96 -18.60 13.46 -15.26
C GLY A 96 -19.13 12.39 -14.29
N GLY A 97 -18.43 11.25 -14.18
CA GLY A 97 -18.77 10.19 -13.23
C GLY A 97 -19.96 9.34 -13.68
N THR A 98 -19.72 8.35 -14.53
CA THR A 98 -20.73 7.36 -14.90
C THR A 98 -20.66 6.15 -13.98
N THR A 99 -21.74 5.82 -13.28
CA THR A 99 -21.90 4.56 -12.53
C THR A 99 -22.86 3.60 -13.27
N TYR A 100 -23.00 2.36 -12.79
CA TYR A 100 -23.98 1.42 -13.33
C TYR A 100 -25.41 1.99 -13.23
N GLU A 101 -25.71 2.68 -12.13
CA GLU A 101 -27.00 3.32 -11.88
C GLU A 101 -27.15 4.68 -12.56
N ASN A 102 -26.05 5.35 -12.92
CA ASN A 102 -26.06 6.66 -13.55
C ASN A 102 -25.07 6.74 -14.73
N GLN A 103 -25.57 6.46 -15.93
CA GLN A 103 -24.75 6.34 -17.15
C GLN A 103 -24.33 7.69 -17.77
N GLY A 104 -24.63 8.82 -17.12
CA GLY A 104 -24.30 10.16 -17.62
C GLY A 104 -25.07 10.58 -18.90
N ALA A 105 -24.89 11.85 -19.28
CA ALA A 105 -25.51 12.43 -20.48
C ALA A 105 -24.77 12.03 -21.78
N ASN A 106 -23.44 11.92 -21.70
CA ASN A 106 -22.55 11.47 -22.77
C ASN A 106 -22.31 9.96 -22.63
N ARG A 107 -23.30 9.18 -23.09
CA ARG A 107 -23.27 7.73 -23.00
C ARG A 107 -22.27 7.11 -23.98
N TYR A 108 -21.43 6.23 -23.47
CA TYR A 108 -20.56 5.26 -24.15
C TYR A 108 -19.49 5.84 -25.09
N VAL A 109 -18.21 5.58 -24.80
CA VAL A 109 -17.10 5.83 -25.74
C VAL A 109 -16.25 4.57 -25.83
N SER A 110 -16.31 3.90 -26.98
CA SER A 110 -15.37 2.86 -27.33
C SER A 110 -14.36 3.40 -28.33
N ALA A 111 -13.09 3.00 -28.21
CA ALA A 111 -12.12 3.21 -29.26
C ALA A 111 -11.64 1.85 -29.74
N SER A 112 -11.78 1.60 -31.03
CA SER A 112 -11.24 0.43 -31.69
C SER A 112 -10.17 0.86 -32.68
N ILE A 113 -9.18 0.02 -32.84
CA ILE A 113 -8.22 0.14 -33.93
C ILE A 113 -8.86 -0.55 -35.13
N ASP A 114 -9.04 0.18 -36.24
CA ASP A 114 -9.42 -0.40 -37.52
C ASP A 114 -8.18 -0.50 -38.42
N THR A 115 -8.09 -1.58 -39.18
CA THR A 115 -6.99 -1.88 -40.10
C THR A 115 -7.51 -1.98 -41.50
N ASN A 116 -6.98 -1.14 -42.37
CA ASN A 116 -7.22 -1.32 -43.79
C ASN A 116 -6.35 -2.48 -44.30
N TRP A 117 -6.97 -3.64 -44.55
CA TRP A 117 -6.30 -4.88 -44.99
C TRP A 117 -5.58 -4.78 -46.33
N TRP A 118 -5.84 -3.75 -47.13
CA TRP A 118 -5.21 -3.53 -48.44
C TRP A 118 -4.00 -2.60 -48.39
N THR A 119 -4.00 -1.67 -47.44
CA THR A 119 -2.96 -0.63 -47.32
C THR A 119 -2.08 -0.82 -46.08
N GLY A 120 -2.47 -1.72 -45.16
CA GLY A 120 -1.82 -1.92 -43.87
C GLY A 120 -1.90 -0.70 -42.94
N GLN A 121 -2.67 0.32 -43.32
CA GLN A 121 -2.79 1.56 -42.59
C GLN A 121 -3.79 1.38 -41.45
N TRP A 122 -3.38 1.82 -40.26
CA TRP A 122 -4.19 1.76 -39.05
C TRP A 122 -4.83 3.12 -38.80
N SER A 123 -6.11 3.12 -38.41
CA SER A 123 -6.82 4.32 -37.94
C SER A 123 -7.48 4.06 -36.60
N TRP A 124 -7.60 5.13 -35.82
CA TRP A 124 -8.36 5.12 -34.58
C TRP A 124 -9.80 5.49 -34.87
N ASP A 125 -10.72 4.56 -34.60
CA ASP A 125 -12.14 4.83 -34.65
C ASP A 125 -12.69 5.02 -33.24
N TYR A 126 -13.50 6.05 -33.08
CA TYR A 126 -14.27 6.31 -31.86
C TYR A 126 -15.75 6.14 -32.17
N SER A 127 -16.47 5.37 -31.35
CA SER A 127 -17.92 5.24 -31.48
C SER A 127 -18.62 5.57 -30.17
N SER A 128 -19.69 6.35 -30.31
CA SER A 128 -20.70 6.59 -29.28
C SER A 128 -22.02 5.98 -29.76
N SER A 129 -22.41 4.87 -29.16
CA SER A 129 -23.62 4.12 -29.52
C SER A 129 -24.50 3.98 -28.30
N ARG A 130 -25.82 4.21 -28.44
CA ARG A 130 -26.81 4.03 -27.36
C ARG A 130 -27.08 2.56 -27.01
N ASP A 131 -26.75 1.64 -27.91
CA ASP A 131 -27.43 0.34 -27.93
C ASP A 131 -26.53 -0.87 -27.65
N ASN A 132 -25.20 -0.78 -27.72
CA ASN A 132 -24.33 -1.96 -27.47
C ASN A 132 -22.85 -1.62 -27.19
N GLY A 133 -22.47 -1.32 -25.94
CA GLY A 133 -21.06 -1.23 -25.56
C GLY A 133 -20.80 -1.06 -24.07
N PHE A 134 -20.00 -1.97 -23.49
CA PHE A 134 -19.44 -1.85 -22.14
C PHE A 134 -18.05 -1.20 -22.20
N PHE A 135 -17.71 -0.36 -21.23
CA PHE A 135 -16.41 0.31 -21.13
C PHE A 135 -15.27 -0.73 -21.16
N ARG A 136 -14.31 -0.61 -22.07
CA ARG A 136 -13.08 -1.39 -22.05
C ARG A 136 -11.93 -0.46 -21.70
N SER A 137 -11.32 -0.69 -20.55
CA SER A 137 -10.10 -0.02 -20.08
C SER A 137 -9.07 0.09 -21.21
N LYS A 138 -8.60 1.32 -21.50
CA LYS A 138 -7.50 1.58 -22.43
C LYS A 138 -6.17 1.43 -21.68
N VAL A 139 -5.63 0.22 -21.61
CA VAL A 139 -4.19 0.09 -21.36
C VAL A 139 -3.48 0.38 -22.69
N ALA A 140 -2.86 1.56 -22.81
CA ALA A 140 -2.01 1.91 -23.94
C ALA A 140 -0.62 1.30 -23.74
N THR A 141 -0.23 0.34 -24.58
CA THR A 141 1.05 -0.34 -24.45
C THR A 141 2.18 0.49 -25.08
N SER A 142 2.90 1.26 -24.27
CA SER A 142 4.35 1.42 -24.31
C SER A 142 4.77 2.47 -23.27
N THR A 143 5.57 2.05 -22.30
CA THR A 143 6.07 2.89 -21.22
C THR A 143 7.43 3.46 -21.60
N GLU A 144 7.52 4.78 -21.75
CA GLU A 144 8.79 5.50 -21.62
C GLU A 144 9.31 5.26 -20.19
N THR A 145 10.48 4.62 -20.06
CA THR A 145 10.97 4.08 -18.78
C THR A 145 11.67 5.12 -17.91
N THR A 146 11.88 6.34 -18.42
CA THR A 146 12.49 7.48 -17.69
C THR A 146 12.05 8.83 -18.26
N GLY A 147 11.98 9.87 -17.43
CA GLY A 147 11.69 11.26 -17.84
C GLY A 147 10.50 11.90 -17.10
N SER A 148 10.28 13.21 -17.26
CA SER A 148 9.23 13.99 -16.57
C SER A 148 7.78 13.60 -16.91
N TYR A 149 7.60 12.67 -17.85
CA TYR A 149 6.31 12.14 -18.29
C TYR A 149 6.11 10.66 -17.92
N ALA A 150 7.07 10.05 -17.23
CA ALA A 150 6.92 8.70 -16.69
C ALA A 150 5.73 8.69 -15.70
N GLY A 151 4.71 7.88 -15.98
CA GLY A 151 3.54 7.71 -15.12
C GLY A 151 2.45 8.77 -15.25
N LYS A 152 2.44 9.58 -16.32
CA LYS A 152 1.29 10.47 -16.62
C LYS A 152 0.42 9.85 -17.72
N SER A 153 -0.65 9.19 -17.30
CA SER A 153 -1.80 8.82 -18.14
C SER A 153 -3.02 9.61 -17.71
#